data_AF-A0A8D8ILI5-F1
#
_entry.id   AF-A0A8D8ILI5-F1
#
_cell.length_a   1.000
_cell.length_b   1.000
_cell.length_c   1.000
_cell.angle_alpha   90.00
_cell.angle_beta   90.00
_cell.angle_gamma   90.00
#
_symmetry.space_group_name_H-M   'P 1'
#
loop_
_entity.id
_entity.type
_entity.pdbx_description
1 polymer ?
#
loop_
_entity_poly.entity_id
_entity_poly.type
_entity_poly.pdbx_seq_one_letter_code
_entity_poly.pdbx_strand_id
1 'polypeptide(L)'
;GTAGGGSGGTAGGGSSNGGGSGEGSSEERVVFCYIVKESERFLSEKLLKERLEIDTLQDVGTIKNRSFYTKFIKVKTKLYYKQRRFNLFREESEGYAKLITELNQEFAESVSVLNVLEIIKSLIGCFNLDPNRVLDIILESFEQRPEHDKIFIPLLQAYINDGTIVCEVLGYKYRHFADVKTPESLFKVTALLLQHGVIKLDDIYAWLSPTDKLIVGEWESEVADAKEFVRKLNVVSTNKDKEQEPEPEKEMTPERYATNQKWGLCEALLHVGDWNTAQLLLKKLPEQSVMVNEPIARAMCRLLHMIIEPVYRLKCALPCNIKGRPISNGLSKLAPAPVTTIAKLRNHAFPMFIALGPSLHYDSVLLYKLLRLVRTILTEMNVDPSNPPATGAENELLYYDIISILDAAILPSLSYMDCNCCVAEEIWSIVKLYPYQFRYSLYARWKNDTFQLQPKLIRRRGNAQKQIKALMKRVSKENSKPVGRLIGKL
;
A
#
# COMPACT_ATOMS: atom_id res chain seq x y z
N GLY A 1 -22.61 51.08 29.63
CA GLY A 1 -22.36 52.21 28.72
C GLY A 1 -22.39 51.67 27.31
N THR A 2 -23.41 52.00 26.51
CA THR A 2 -23.49 53.22 25.67
C THR A 2 -22.33 53.26 24.68
N ALA A 3 -22.48 53.44 23.37
CA ALA A 3 -23.57 53.67 22.42
C ALA A 3 -22.88 53.63 21.03
N GLY A 4 -23.49 53.50 19.87
CA GLY A 4 -24.88 53.39 19.42
C GLY A 4 -24.89 52.51 18.15
N GLY A 5 -26.01 51.94 17.71
CA GLY A 5 -27.23 52.63 17.31
C GLY A 5 -27.22 52.73 15.77
N GLY A 6 -28.19 52.24 15.01
CA GLY A 6 -29.47 51.65 15.37
C GLY A 6 -30.07 50.89 14.18
N SER A 7 -31.11 50.15 14.53
CA SER A 7 -32.08 49.47 13.69
C SER A 7 -33.02 50.44 12.98
N GLY A 8 -33.67 49.96 11.91
CA GLY A 8 -35.04 50.38 11.59
C GLY A 8 -35.32 50.68 10.12
N GLY A 9 -36.11 49.80 9.49
CA GLY A 9 -37.43 50.18 8.99
C GLY A 9 -37.56 50.91 7.65
N THR A 10 -38.33 50.24 6.77
CA THR A 10 -39.38 50.81 5.89
C THR A 10 -39.01 51.76 4.74
N ALA A 11 -39.28 51.24 3.53
CA ALA A 11 -40.06 51.83 2.46
C ALA A 11 -39.83 53.31 2.06
N GLY A 12 -39.58 53.50 0.76
CA GLY A 12 -40.14 54.63 0.02
C GLY A 12 -39.12 55.52 -0.69
N GLY A 13 -39.13 55.43 -2.02
CA GLY A 13 -39.15 56.61 -2.90
C GLY A 13 -37.84 57.36 -3.12
N GLY A 14 -37.33 57.31 -4.35
CA GLY A 14 -36.24 58.19 -4.77
C GLY A 14 -35.81 58.10 -6.23
N SER A 15 -36.66 57.61 -7.16
CA SER A 15 -36.49 57.93 -8.57
C SER A 15 -37.14 59.29 -8.82
N SER A 16 -36.34 60.35 -8.83
CA SER A 16 -36.75 61.67 -9.30
C SER A 16 -36.27 61.92 -10.73
N ASN A 17 -37.25 61.92 -11.64
CA ASN A 17 -37.36 62.73 -12.85
C ASN A 17 -36.38 62.58 -14.01
N GLY A 18 -36.84 61.78 -14.98
CA GLY A 18 -37.06 62.17 -16.38
C GLY A 18 -38.00 61.11 -16.96
N GLY A 19 -39.28 61.35 -17.25
CA GLY A 19 -39.87 62.45 -17.99
C GLY A 19 -40.60 61.86 -19.20
N GLY A 20 -41.76 61.24 -18.95
CA GLY A 20 -42.83 60.97 -19.93
C GLY A 20 -42.51 60.24 -21.24
N SER A 21 -42.54 58.90 -21.25
CA SER A 21 -42.72 58.09 -22.48
C SER A 21 -43.01 56.61 -22.19
N GLY A 22 -43.82 56.30 -21.16
CA GLY A 22 -43.99 54.92 -20.65
C GLY A 22 -45.27 54.18 -21.08
N GLU A 23 -46.37 54.88 -21.36
CA GLU A 23 -47.66 54.21 -21.64
C GLU A 23 -47.81 53.78 -23.10
N GLY A 24 -47.29 54.57 -24.06
CA GLY A 24 -47.37 54.22 -25.49
C GLY A 24 -46.58 52.96 -25.87
N SER A 25 -45.44 52.70 -25.22
CA SER A 25 -44.62 51.52 -25.52
C SER A 25 -45.31 50.20 -25.15
N SER A 26 -46.18 50.20 -24.13
CA SER A 26 -46.94 49.01 -23.73
C SER A 26 -48.11 48.75 -24.68
N GLU A 27 -48.83 49.78 -25.12
CA GLU A 27 -49.92 49.64 -26.10
C GLU A 27 -49.38 49.21 -27.47
N GLU A 28 -48.28 49.81 -27.93
CA GLU A 28 -47.59 49.42 -29.17
C GLU A 28 -47.13 47.96 -29.12
N ARG A 29 -46.63 47.49 -27.96
CA ARG A 29 -46.22 46.09 -27.76
C ARG A 29 -47.41 45.13 -27.84
N VAL A 30 -48.57 45.51 -27.29
CA VAL A 30 -49.80 44.70 -27.36
C VAL A 30 -50.35 44.64 -28.78
N VAL A 31 -50.36 45.78 -29.49
CA VAL A 31 -50.75 45.86 -30.91
C VAL A 31 -49.83 45.01 -31.77
N PHE A 32 -48.52 45.06 -31.51
CA PHE A 32 -47.53 44.21 -32.19
C PHE A 32 -47.79 42.72 -31.95
N CYS A 33 -48.03 42.30 -30.71
CA CYS A 33 -48.37 40.90 -30.40
C CYS A 33 -49.68 40.45 -31.07
N TYR A 34 -50.67 41.34 -31.19
CA TYR A 34 -51.91 41.06 -31.92
C TYR A 34 -51.68 40.84 -33.42
N ILE A 35 -50.87 41.70 -34.06
CA ILE A 35 -50.50 41.56 -35.47
C ILE A 35 -49.74 40.24 -35.70
N VAL A 36 -48.80 39.91 -34.81
CA VAL A 36 -48.04 38.66 -34.90
C VAL A 36 -48.97 37.44 -34.77
N LYS A 37 -49.96 37.49 -33.88
CA LYS A 37 -50.96 36.42 -33.72
C LYS A 37 -51.84 36.24 -34.96
N GLU A 38 -52.27 37.32 -35.60
CA GLU A 38 -53.04 37.24 -36.85
C GLU A 38 -52.17 36.77 -38.03
N SER A 39 -50.86 37.04 -37.98
CA SER A 39 -49.91 36.59 -38.98
C SER A 39 -49.64 35.07 -38.96
N GLU A 40 -49.96 34.36 -37.86
CA GLU A 40 -49.92 32.88 -37.80
C GLU A 40 -50.83 32.22 -38.85
N ARG A 41 -51.83 32.94 -39.38
CA ARG A 41 -52.72 32.45 -40.45
C ARG A 41 -52.04 32.41 -41.82
N PHE A 42 -50.99 33.19 -42.02
CA PHE A 42 -50.28 33.34 -43.30
C PHE A 42 -48.84 32.86 -43.25
N LEU A 43 -48.23 32.83 -42.05
CA LEU A 43 -46.85 32.45 -41.82
C LEU A 43 -46.77 31.15 -41.03
N SER A 44 -45.88 30.25 -41.46
CA SER A 44 -45.68 29.01 -40.74
C SER A 44 -45.09 29.25 -39.34
N GLU A 45 -45.50 28.43 -38.38
CA GLU A 45 -45.01 28.47 -36.99
C GLU A 45 -43.47 28.36 -36.89
N LYS A 46 -42.83 27.67 -37.85
CA LYS A 46 -41.35 27.58 -37.93
C LYS A 46 -40.70 28.93 -38.23
N LEU A 47 -41.26 29.67 -39.19
CA LEU A 47 -40.70 30.96 -39.63
C LEU A 47 -40.83 32.03 -38.54
N LEU A 48 -41.94 32.02 -37.82
CA LEU A 48 -42.16 32.91 -36.67
C LEU A 48 -41.16 32.62 -35.55
N LYS A 49 -40.92 31.33 -35.23
CA LYS A 49 -39.94 30.91 -34.22
C LYS A 49 -38.48 31.25 -34.58
N GLU A 50 -38.14 31.32 -35.87
CA GLU A 50 -36.78 31.66 -36.32
C GLU A 50 -36.49 33.17 -36.31
N ARG A 51 -37.52 34.02 -36.49
CA ARG A 51 -37.35 35.46 -36.75
C ARG A 51 -37.73 36.36 -35.58
N LEU A 52 -38.57 35.89 -34.65
CA LEU A 52 -39.04 36.67 -33.51
C LEU A 52 -38.22 36.39 -32.25
N GLU A 53 -38.12 37.42 -31.41
CA GLU A 53 -37.50 37.30 -30.09
C GLU A 53 -38.30 36.39 -29.16
N ILE A 54 -37.59 35.75 -28.23
CA ILE A 54 -38.15 34.75 -27.30
C ILE A 54 -39.28 35.34 -26.44
N ASP A 55 -39.13 36.61 -26.01
CA ASP A 55 -40.14 37.31 -25.21
C ASP A 55 -41.41 37.58 -26.01
N THR A 56 -41.30 37.96 -27.30
CA THR A 56 -42.46 38.15 -28.19
C THR A 56 -43.18 36.84 -28.47
N LEU A 57 -42.45 35.75 -28.68
CA LEU A 57 -43.03 34.40 -28.91
C LEU A 57 -43.71 33.84 -27.65
N GLN A 58 -43.31 34.32 -26.48
CA GLN A 58 -43.95 34.04 -25.21
C GLN A 58 -45.26 34.82 -25.05
N ASP A 59 -45.24 36.13 -25.35
CA ASP A 59 -46.40 37.01 -25.26
C ASP A 59 -47.55 36.59 -26.20
N VAL A 60 -47.21 36.05 -27.37
CA VAL A 60 -48.18 35.53 -28.37
C VAL A 60 -48.70 34.12 -28.03
N GLY A 61 -48.06 33.43 -27.07
CA GLY A 61 -48.49 32.12 -26.59
C GLY A 61 -48.02 30.92 -27.43
N THR A 62 -47.19 31.15 -28.46
CA THR A 62 -46.63 30.11 -29.34
C THR A 62 -45.61 29.21 -28.62
N ILE A 63 -45.02 29.65 -27.50
CA ILE A 63 -44.03 28.89 -26.70
C ILE A 63 -44.45 28.73 -25.24
N LYS A 64 -44.33 27.49 -24.69
CA LYS A 64 -44.61 27.19 -23.26
C LYS A 64 -43.45 27.65 -22.35
N ASN A 65 -43.73 28.74 -21.64
CA ASN A 65 -42.85 29.58 -20.82
C ASN A 65 -41.72 28.85 -20.04
N ARG A 66 -42.06 27.96 -19.10
CA ARG A 66 -41.06 27.38 -18.16
C ARG A 66 -40.13 26.33 -18.79
N SER A 67 -40.66 25.56 -19.75
CA SER A 67 -39.92 24.45 -20.38
C SER A 67 -38.91 24.92 -21.43
N PHE A 68 -39.24 26.00 -22.15
CA PHE A 68 -38.38 26.56 -23.19
C PHE A 68 -37.19 27.29 -22.60
N TYR A 69 -37.37 28.15 -21.59
CA TYR A 69 -36.26 28.83 -20.91
C TYR A 69 -35.27 27.84 -20.29
N THR A 70 -35.78 26.79 -19.65
CA THR A 70 -34.92 25.73 -19.10
C THR A 70 -34.12 25.02 -20.21
N LYS A 71 -34.73 24.76 -21.38
CA LYS A 71 -34.04 24.17 -22.54
C LYS A 71 -33.05 25.14 -23.18
N PHE A 72 -33.43 26.41 -23.33
CA PHE A 72 -32.61 27.48 -23.89
C PHE A 72 -31.35 27.69 -23.06
N ILE A 73 -31.49 27.80 -21.73
CA ILE A 73 -30.36 27.88 -20.80
C ILE A 73 -29.49 26.63 -20.95
N LYS A 74 -30.06 25.42 -20.95
CA LYS A 74 -29.27 24.18 -21.14
C LYS A 74 -28.50 24.15 -22.47
N VAL A 75 -29.12 24.60 -23.57
CA VAL A 75 -28.48 24.66 -24.90
C VAL A 75 -27.39 25.71 -24.92
N LYS A 76 -27.66 26.92 -24.41
CA LYS A 76 -26.68 28.01 -24.30
C LYS A 76 -25.51 27.57 -23.43
N THR A 77 -25.77 26.99 -22.26
CA THR A 77 -24.73 26.48 -21.37
C THR A 77 -23.90 25.39 -22.05
N LYS A 78 -24.55 24.45 -22.77
CA LYS A 78 -23.85 23.41 -23.53
C LYS A 78 -23.02 23.96 -24.68
N LEU A 79 -23.49 25.00 -25.37
CA LEU A 79 -22.79 25.58 -26.51
C LEU A 79 -21.53 26.36 -26.05
N TYR A 80 -21.66 27.15 -24.99
CA TYR A 80 -20.61 28.10 -24.57
C TYR A 80 -19.67 27.56 -23.50
N TYR A 81 -20.12 26.67 -22.62
CA TYR A 81 -19.32 26.23 -21.46
C TYR A 81 -18.91 24.76 -21.52
N LYS A 82 -19.53 23.93 -22.39
CA LYS A 82 -19.09 22.54 -22.54
C LYS A 82 -17.83 22.51 -23.38
N GLN A 83 -16.70 22.25 -22.75
CA GLN A 83 -15.47 21.95 -23.46
C GLN A 83 -15.68 20.68 -24.30
N ARG A 84 -15.24 20.72 -25.57
CA ARG A 84 -15.20 19.54 -26.43
C ARG A 84 -13.94 18.77 -26.07
N ARG A 85 -14.05 17.88 -25.10
CA ARG A 85 -13.02 16.90 -24.74
C ARG A 85 -13.62 15.52 -24.85
N PHE A 86 -12.91 14.63 -25.53
CA PHE A 86 -13.38 13.28 -25.78
C PHE A 86 -12.72 12.34 -24.79
N ASN A 87 -13.51 11.72 -23.92
CA ASN A 87 -13.05 10.86 -22.84
C ASN A 87 -13.21 9.37 -23.17
N LEU A 88 -14.09 9.04 -24.11
CA LEU A 88 -14.40 7.66 -24.46
C LEU A 88 -13.72 7.26 -25.77
N PHE A 89 -13.25 6.01 -25.85
CA PHE A 89 -12.60 5.48 -27.06
C PHE A 89 -13.49 5.53 -28.31
N ARG A 90 -14.80 5.44 -28.15
CA ARG A 90 -15.76 5.48 -29.27
C ARG A 90 -15.98 6.89 -29.83
N GLU A 91 -15.62 7.92 -29.08
CA GLU A 91 -15.75 9.30 -29.53
C GLU A 91 -14.62 9.65 -30.51
N GLU A 92 -13.38 9.30 -30.17
CA GLU A 92 -12.18 9.59 -30.97
C GLU A 92 -11.24 8.38 -31.07
N SER A 93 -11.62 7.37 -31.85
CA SER A 93 -10.87 6.12 -31.95
C SER A 93 -9.47 6.29 -32.55
N GLU A 94 -9.30 7.21 -33.51
CA GLU A 94 -8.01 7.46 -34.17
C GLU A 94 -6.99 8.07 -33.21
N GLY A 95 -7.38 9.10 -32.46
CA GLY A 95 -6.48 9.78 -31.52
C GLY A 95 -5.98 8.83 -30.43
N TYR A 96 -6.87 8.01 -29.87
CA TYR A 96 -6.49 7.01 -28.86
C TYR A 96 -5.64 5.87 -29.44
N ALA A 97 -5.93 5.40 -30.65
CA ALA A 97 -5.11 4.36 -31.30
C ALA A 97 -3.68 4.85 -31.56
N LYS A 98 -3.52 6.08 -32.03
CA LYS A 98 -2.20 6.72 -32.21
C LYS A 98 -1.47 6.83 -30.88
N LEU A 99 -2.12 7.33 -29.84
CA LEU A 99 -1.53 7.45 -28.50
C LEU A 99 -1.02 6.10 -27.95
N ILE A 100 -1.85 5.06 -28.02
CA ILE A 100 -1.48 3.71 -27.55
C ILE A 100 -0.29 3.18 -28.36
N THR A 101 -0.29 3.39 -29.67
CA THR A 101 0.80 2.94 -30.55
C THR A 101 2.09 3.64 -30.17
N GLU A 102 2.10 4.98 -30.04
CA GLU A 102 3.28 5.77 -29.65
C GLU A 102 3.86 5.34 -28.29
N LEU A 103 3.01 5.14 -27.28
CA LEU A 103 3.45 4.72 -25.94
C LEU A 103 4.02 3.30 -25.90
N ASN A 104 3.65 2.45 -26.86
CA ASN A 104 4.04 1.05 -26.93
C ASN A 104 5.05 0.74 -28.05
N GLN A 105 5.71 1.75 -28.61
CA GLN A 105 6.86 1.53 -29.50
C GLN A 105 8.06 0.96 -28.73
N GLU A 106 9.04 0.39 -29.45
CA GLU A 106 10.33 0.06 -28.86
C GLU A 106 11.12 1.35 -28.64
N PHE A 107 11.44 1.65 -27.38
CA PHE A 107 12.25 2.82 -27.06
C PHE A 107 13.72 2.52 -27.37
N ALA A 108 14.24 3.13 -28.44
CA ALA A 108 15.68 3.19 -28.65
C ALA A 108 16.33 3.97 -27.48
N GLU A 109 17.58 3.65 -27.13
CA GLU A 109 18.32 4.31 -26.03
C GLU A 109 18.47 5.84 -26.22
N SER A 110 18.23 6.35 -27.44
CA SER A 110 18.30 7.77 -27.81
C SER A 110 16.97 8.53 -27.69
N VAL A 111 15.85 7.87 -27.36
CA VAL A 111 14.55 8.55 -27.29
C VAL A 111 14.49 9.47 -26.07
N SER A 112 14.31 10.77 -26.32
CA SER A 112 14.14 11.76 -25.25
C SER A 112 12.68 11.77 -24.75
N VAL A 113 12.50 11.86 -23.44
CA VAL A 113 11.19 11.97 -22.79
C VAL A 113 10.42 13.21 -23.29
N LEU A 114 11.14 14.29 -23.62
CA LEU A 114 10.57 15.53 -24.13
C LEU A 114 9.93 15.34 -25.50
N ASN A 115 10.56 14.58 -26.40
CA ASN A 115 9.99 14.30 -27.72
C ASN A 115 8.66 13.53 -27.59
N VAL A 116 8.62 12.51 -26.71
CA VAL A 116 7.39 11.74 -26.44
C VAL A 116 6.31 12.64 -25.86
N LEU A 117 6.66 13.53 -24.92
CA LEU A 117 5.72 14.49 -24.33
C LEU A 117 5.16 15.47 -25.38
N GLU A 118 5.98 15.96 -26.30
CA GLU A 118 5.54 16.83 -27.39
C GLU A 118 4.58 16.11 -28.33
N ILE A 119 4.85 14.85 -28.68
CA ILE A 119 3.96 14.01 -29.47
C ILE A 119 2.61 13.85 -28.74
N ILE A 120 2.61 13.52 -27.45
CA ILE A 120 1.38 13.38 -26.66
C ILE A 120 0.59 14.70 -26.63
N LYS A 121 1.26 15.84 -26.40
CA LYS A 121 0.62 17.16 -26.42
C LYS A 121 0.02 17.48 -27.80
N SER A 122 0.70 17.12 -28.88
CA SER A 122 0.18 17.28 -30.24
C SER A 122 -1.07 16.43 -30.49
N LEU A 123 -1.09 15.18 -30.00
CA LEU A 123 -2.26 14.30 -30.11
C LEU A 123 -3.45 14.82 -29.31
N ILE A 124 -3.22 15.31 -28.08
CA ILE A 124 -4.25 15.94 -27.26
C ILE A 124 -4.83 17.16 -27.97
N GLY A 125 -3.98 18.02 -28.56
CA GLY A 125 -4.42 19.22 -29.27
C GLY A 125 -5.16 18.93 -30.58
N CYS A 126 -4.68 17.99 -31.39
CA CYS A 126 -5.27 17.65 -32.68
C CYS A 126 -6.62 16.94 -32.55
N PHE A 127 -6.74 16.00 -31.62
CA PHE A 127 -7.92 15.16 -31.46
C PHE A 127 -8.80 15.56 -30.28
N ASN A 128 -8.48 16.65 -29.56
CA ASN A 128 -9.20 17.10 -28.36
C ASN A 128 -9.41 15.99 -27.31
N LEU A 129 -8.37 15.18 -27.07
CA LEU A 129 -8.43 14.07 -26.11
C LEU A 129 -8.54 14.59 -24.68
N ASP A 130 -9.23 13.84 -23.82
CA ASP A 130 -9.28 14.18 -22.40
C ASP A 130 -7.92 13.90 -21.71
N PRO A 131 -7.31 14.90 -21.04
CA PRO A 131 -6.00 14.73 -20.41
C PRO A 131 -5.94 13.66 -19.31
N ASN A 132 -7.02 13.45 -18.56
CA ASN A 132 -7.08 12.45 -17.50
C ASN A 132 -7.19 11.04 -18.09
N ARG A 133 -7.89 10.89 -19.21
CA ARG A 133 -7.92 9.62 -19.95
C ARG A 133 -6.56 9.30 -20.58
N VAL A 134 -5.87 10.30 -21.10
CA VAL A 134 -4.49 10.12 -21.58
C VAL A 134 -3.56 9.67 -20.45
N LEU A 135 -3.66 10.28 -19.26
CA LEU A 135 -2.91 9.82 -18.07
C LEU A 135 -3.19 8.35 -17.76
N ASP A 136 -4.45 7.96 -17.77
CA ASP A 136 -4.87 6.58 -17.53
C ASP A 136 -4.19 5.59 -18.50
N ILE A 137 -4.17 5.93 -19.80
CA ILE A 137 -3.51 5.12 -20.84
C ILE A 137 -1.99 5.07 -20.68
N ILE A 138 -1.36 6.18 -20.24
CA ILE A 138 0.07 6.20 -19.90
C ILE A 138 0.34 5.21 -18.75
N LEU A 139 -0.50 5.22 -17.71
CA LEU A 139 -0.38 4.29 -16.58
C LEU A 139 -0.62 2.83 -17.00
N GLU A 140 -1.59 2.55 -17.87
CA GLU A 140 -1.81 1.20 -18.43
C GLU A 140 -0.61 0.72 -19.25
N SER A 141 -0.02 1.61 -20.07
CA SER A 141 1.17 1.28 -20.86
C SER A 141 2.37 1.02 -19.96
N PHE A 142 2.52 1.78 -18.87
CA PHE A 142 3.56 1.55 -17.87
C PHE A 142 3.35 0.24 -17.10
N GLU A 143 2.10 -0.13 -16.83
CA GLU A 143 1.74 -1.42 -16.19
C GLU A 143 2.19 -2.63 -17.00
N GLN A 144 2.07 -2.57 -18.32
CA GLN A 144 2.53 -3.64 -19.22
C GLN A 144 4.07 -3.67 -19.36
N ARG A 145 4.75 -2.56 -19.08
CA ARG A 145 6.20 -2.41 -19.29
C ARG A 145 6.91 -1.74 -18.10
N PRO A 146 6.92 -2.38 -16.92
CA PRO A 146 7.51 -1.82 -15.71
C PRO A 146 9.05 -1.69 -15.77
N GLU A 147 9.70 -2.31 -16.76
CA GLU A 147 11.16 -2.26 -16.95
C GLU A 147 11.64 -0.90 -17.49
N HIS A 148 10.76 -0.12 -18.11
CA HIS A 148 11.06 1.20 -18.66
C HIS A 148 10.67 2.33 -17.70
N ASP A 149 10.84 2.11 -16.39
CA ASP A 149 10.64 3.09 -15.32
C ASP A 149 11.37 4.42 -15.58
N LYS A 150 12.59 4.37 -16.14
CA LYS A 150 13.40 5.53 -16.52
C LYS A 150 12.74 6.47 -17.53
N ILE A 151 11.78 5.98 -18.32
CA ILE A 151 11.10 6.76 -19.36
C ILE A 151 9.74 7.20 -18.83
N PHE A 152 8.94 6.25 -18.34
CA PHE A 152 7.56 6.51 -17.89
C PHE A 152 7.50 7.43 -16.67
N ILE A 153 8.45 7.34 -15.73
CA ILE A 153 8.41 8.16 -14.52
C ILE A 153 8.69 9.63 -14.83
N PRO A 154 9.80 9.99 -15.54
CA PRO A 154 9.99 11.37 -15.97
C PRO A 154 8.88 11.87 -16.90
N LEU A 155 8.30 11.00 -17.74
CA LEU A 155 7.17 11.36 -18.59
C LEU A 155 5.95 11.77 -17.76
N LEU A 156 5.60 10.99 -16.73
CA LEU A 156 4.49 11.30 -15.82
C LEU A 156 4.74 12.61 -15.07
N GLN A 157 5.95 12.81 -14.53
CA GLN A 157 6.35 14.04 -13.84
C GLN A 157 6.28 15.28 -14.75
N ALA A 158 6.66 15.13 -16.02
CA ALA A 158 6.62 16.22 -17.00
C ALA A 158 5.21 16.48 -17.58
N TYR A 159 4.32 15.48 -17.56
CA TYR A 159 2.96 15.59 -18.07
C TYR A 159 2.02 16.20 -17.02
N ILE A 160 1.95 15.60 -15.83
CA ILE A 160 1.12 16.06 -14.71
C ILE A 160 2.01 16.10 -13.46
N ASN A 161 2.37 17.31 -13.03
CA ASN A 161 3.14 17.53 -11.81
C ASN A 161 2.28 17.48 -10.53
N ASP A 162 0.99 17.17 -10.66
CA ASP A 162 0.08 17.04 -9.53
C ASP A 162 -0.14 15.56 -9.16
N GLY A 163 0.51 15.13 -8.08
CA GLY A 163 0.44 13.75 -7.60
C GLY A 163 -0.98 13.33 -7.19
N THR A 164 -1.86 14.26 -6.80
CA THR A 164 -3.22 13.90 -6.36
C THR A 164 -4.07 13.39 -7.52
N ILE A 165 -3.95 13.98 -8.71
CA ILE A 165 -4.66 13.54 -9.92
C ILE A 165 -4.22 12.12 -10.30
N VAL A 166 -2.92 11.84 -10.23
CA VAL A 166 -2.39 10.49 -10.47
C VAL A 166 -2.94 9.50 -9.44
N CYS A 167 -3.04 9.91 -8.18
CA CYS A 167 -3.66 9.10 -7.13
C CYS A 167 -5.14 8.83 -7.37
N GLU A 168 -5.91 9.81 -7.83
CA GLU A 168 -7.34 9.63 -8.12
C GLU A 168 -7.57 8.61 -9.23
N VAL A 169 -6.78 8.68 -10.31
CA VAL A 169 -6.86 7.72 -11.42
C VAL A 169 -6.47 6.31 -10.95
N LEU A 170 -5.37 6.17 -10.21
CA LEU A 170 -4.97 4.87 -9.65
C LEU A 170 -5.96 4.35 -8.61
N GLY A 171 -6.49 5.22 -7.75
CA GLY A 171 -7.47 4.91 -6.72
C GLY A 171 -8.76 4.38 -7.33
N TYR A 172 -9.19 4.93 -8.48
CA TYR A 172 -10.31 4.39 -9.23
C TYR A 172 -10.05 2.96 -9.73
N LYS A 173 -8.82 2.66 -10.21
CA LYS A 173 -8.43 1.28 -10.59
C LYS A 173 -8.45 0.34 -9.39
N TYR A 174 -7.87 0.75 -8.26
CA TYR A 174 -7.89 -0.05 -7.04
C TYR A 174 -9.33 -0.33 -6.59
N ARG A 175 -10.22 0.64 -6.69
CA ARG A 175 -11.64 0.45 -6.36
C ARG A 175 -12.34 -0.53 -7.29
N HIS A 176 -11.99 -0.54 -8.58
CA HIS A 176 -12.49 -1.53 -9.53
C HIS A 176 -12.07 -2.96 -9.15
N PHE A 177 -10.85 -3.13 -8.65
CA PHE A 177 -10.31 -4.41 -8.17
C PHE A 177 -10.47 -4.61 -6.66
N ALA A 178 -11.41 -3.94 -5.99
CA ALA A 178 -11.59 -4.10 -4.54
C ALA A 178 -12.20 -5.47 -4.18
N ASP A 179 -13.14 -5.95 -5.00
CA ASP A 179 -13.85 -7.22 -4.79
C ASP A 179 -13.22 -8.40 -5.57
N VAL A 180 -12.24 -8.11 -6.42
CA VAL A 180 -11.54 -9.08 -7.28
C VAL A 180 -10.06 -9.10 -6.92
N LYS A 181 -9.34 -10.17 -7.23
CA LYS A 181 -7.88 -10.19 -7.09
C LYS A 181 -7.25 -9.03 -7.87
N THR A 182 -6.60 -8.12 -7.16
CA THR A 182 -5.89 -7.00 -7.77
C THR A 182 -4.63 -7.50 -8.50
N PRO A 183 -4.37 -7.06 -9.74
CA PRO A 183 -3.19 -7.46 -10.49
C PRO A 183 -1.86 -7.08 -9.81
N GLU A 184 -0.87 -7.97 -9.88
CA GLU A 184 0.49 -7.72 -9.34
C GLU A 184 1.20 -6.56 -10.07
N SER A 185 0.90 -6.40 -11.36
CA SER A 185 1.40 -5.31 -12.20
C SER A 185 0.99 -3.94 -11.68
N LEU A 186 -0.26 -3.77 -11.24
CA LEU A 186 -0.76 -2.53 -10.66
C LEU A 186 -0.05 -2.18 -9.34
N PHE A 187 0.20 -3.18 -8.48
CA PHE A 187 0.99 -2.98 -7.26
C PHE A 187 2.43 -2.59 -7.57
N LYS A 188 3.05 -3.20 -8.58
CA LYS A 188 4.43 -2.89 -8.99
C LYS A 188 4.56 -1.46 -9.51
N VAL A 189 3.63 -1.00 -10.36
CA VAL A 189 3.59 0.39 -10.85
C VAL A 189 3.43 1.36 -9.69
N THR A 190 2.47 1.11 -8.80
CA THR A 190 2.22 1.99 -7.65
C THR A 190 3.44 2.06 -6.73
N ALA A 191 4.12 0.93 -6.50
CA ALA A 191 5.37 0.89 -5.75
C ALA A 191 6.50 1.70 -6.41
N LEU A 192 6.64 1.65 -7.75
CA LEU A 192 7.61 2.46 -8.48
C LEU A 192 7.28 3.96 -8.40
N LEU A 193 6.00 4.34 -8.51
CA LEU A 193 5.56 5.74 -8.40
C LEU A 193 5.79 6.31 -6.99
N LEU A 194 5.58 5.50 -5.95
CA LEU A 194 5.91 5.84 -4.56
C LEU A 194 7.42 5.99 -4.38
N GLN A 195 8.22 5.05 -4.88
CA GLN A 195 9.69 5.08 -4.74
C GLN A 195 10.31 6.34 -5.37
N HIS A 196 9.80 6.77 -6.51
CA HIS A 196 10.26 7.97 -7.20
C HIS A 196 9.61 9.27 -6.69
N GLY A 197 8.71 9.18 -5.70
CA GLY A 197 8.07 10.34 -5.08
C GLY A 197 7.07 11.07 -5.98
N VAL A 198 6.56 10.43 -7.04
CA VAL A 198 5.47 10.98 -7.88
C VAL A 198 4.17 11.05 -7.07
N ILE A 199 3.98 10.09 -6.18
CA ILE A 199 2.79 9.92 -5.34
C ILE A 199 3.24 9.82 -3.88
N LYS A 200 2.41 10.32 -2.96
CA LYS A 200 2.58 10.10 -1.52
C LYS A 200 1.75 8.91 -1.05
N LEU A 201 2.28 8.20 -0.06
CA LEU A 201 1.59 7.05 0.54
C LEU A 201 0.23 7.44 1.12
N ASP A 202 0.13 8.58 1.80
CA ASP A 202 -1.11 9.00 2.46
C ASP A 202 -2.26 9.20 1.47
N ASP A 203 -1.96 9.71 0.28
CA ASP A 203 -2.96 10.00 -0.75
C ASP A 203 -3.53 8.71 -1.35
N ILE A 204 -2.67 7.73 -1.68
CA ILE A 204 -3.12 6.44 -2.24
C ILE A 204 -3.75 5.55 -1.17
N TYR A 205 -3.29 5.63 0.08
CA TYR A 205 -3.75 4.77 1.17
C TYR A 205 -5.25 4.92 1.47
N ALA A 206 -5.81 6.11 1.27
CA ALA A 206 -7.24 6.39 1.44
C ALA A 206 -8.12 5.59 0.46
N TRP A 207 -7.59 5.17 -0.68
CA TRP A 207 -8.31 4.42 -1.72
C TRP A 207 -8.22 2.90 -1.56
N LEU A 208 -7.28 2.41 -0.74
CA LEU A 208 -7.01 0.98 -0.61
C LEU A 208 -8.06 0.28 0.26
N SER A 209 -8.52 -0.87 -0.22
CA SER A 209 -9.39 -1.80 0.51
C SER A 209 -8.58 -2.97 1.09
N PRO A 210 -8.95 -3.53 2.26
CA PRO A 210 -10.02 -3.13 3.17
C PRO A 210 -9.61 -2.02 4.15
N THR A 211 -10.60 -1.44 4.84
CA THR A 211 -10.37 -0.38 5.84
C THR A 211 -9.58 -0.88 7.06
N ASP A 212 -8.82 0.01 7.71
CA ASP A 212 -7.97 -0.35 8.85
C ASP A 212 -8.75 -0.97 10.00
N LYS A 213 -9.99 -0.49 10.22
CA LYS A 213 -10.88 -1.01 11.26
C LYS A 213 -11.20 -2.49 11.07
N LEU A 214 -11.36 -2.94 9.83
CA LEU A 214 -11.61 -4.35 9.52
C LEU A 214 -10.37 -5.18 9.81
N ILE A 215 -9.19 -4.73 9.35
CA ILE A 215 -7.92 -5.44 9.57
C ILE A 215 -7.61 -5.56 11.07
N VAL A 216 -7.80 -4.48 11.83
CA VAL A 216 -7.62 -4.47 13.29
C VAL A 216 -8.60 -5.42 13.97
N GLY A 217 -9.89 -5.35 13.62
CA GLY A 217 -10.92 -6.22 14.22
C GLY A 217 -10.71 -7.70 13.91
N GLU A 218 -10.32 -8.04 12.68
CA GLU A 218 -9.96 -9.40 12.29
C GLU A 218 -8.74 -9.90 13.05
N TRP A 219 -7.69 -9.08 13.16
CA TRP A 219 -6.49 -9.43 13.91
C TRP A 219 -6.78 -9.68 15.39
N GLU A 220 -7.55 -8.80 16.04
CA GLU A 220 -7.95 -8.96 17.44
C GLU A 220 -8.78 -10.23 17.64
N SER A 221 -9.70 -10.53 16.71
CA SER A 221 -10.48 -11.77 16.72
C SER A 221 -9.59 -13.00 16.59
N GLU A 222 -8.60 -13.01 15.69
CA GLU A 222 -7.68 -14.14 15.52
C GLU A 222 -6.81 -14.36 16.77
N VAL A 223 -6.35 -13.28 17.40
CA VAL A 223 -5.61 -13.34 18.68
C VAL A 223 -6.51 -13.91 19.78
N ALA A 224 -7.76 -13.47 19.87
CA ALA A 224 -8.72 -13.97 20.86
C ALA A 224 -9.02 -15.46 20.66
N ASP A 225 -9.28 -15.88 19.42
CA ASP A 225 -9.50 -17.28 19.04
C ASP A 225 -8.30 -18.15 19.43
N ALA A 226 -7.07 -17.69 19.16
CA ALA A 226 -5.86 -18.41 19.52
C ALA A 226 -5.70 -18.56 21.04
N LYS A 227 -6.01 -17.51 21.81
CA LYS A 227 -6.02 -17.57 23.29
C LYS A 227 -7.09 -18.53 23.81
N GLU A 228 -8.29 -18.51 23.23
CA GLU A 228 -9.37 -19.40 23.61
C GLU A 228 -9.03 -20.87 23.30
N PHE A 229 -8.41 -21.13 22.15
CA PHE A 229 -7.91 -22.46 21.77
C PHE A 229 -6.95 -23.02 22.83
N VAL A 230 -5.95 -22.23 23.25
CA VAL A 230 -5.00 -22.65 24.30
C VAL A 230 -5.70 -22.84 25.64
N ARG A 231 -6.70 -22.01 25.97
CA ARG A 231 -7.52 -22.18 27.18
C ARG A 231 -8.27 -23.52 27.14
N LYS A 232 -8.93 -23.85 26.02
CA LYS A 232 -9.64 -25.13 25.82
C LYS A 232 -8.70 -26.32 25.96
N LEU A 233 -7.48 -26.25 25.41
CA LEU A 233 -6.46 -27.30 25.56
C LEU A 233 -6.01 -27.54 27.00
N ASN A 234 -6.09 -26.51 27.86
CA ASN A 234 -5.70 -26.63 29.27
C ASN A 234 -6.85 -27.08 30.19
N VAL A 235 -8.11 -26.97 29.76
CA VAL A 235 -9.26 -27.51 30.49
C VAL A 235 -9.31 -29.02 30.30
N VAL A 236 -9.11 -29.76 31.38
CA VAL A 236 -9.21 -31.23 31.38
C VAL A 236 -10.70 -31.60 31.33
N SER A 237 -11.21 -31.94 30.14
CA SER A 237 -12.55 -32.50 29.99
C SER A 237 -12.63 -33.87 30.66
N THR A 238 -13.61 -34.05 31.53
CA THR A 238 -13.93 -35.34 32.19
C THR A 238 -14.63 -36.33 31.26
N ASN A 239 -15.14 -35.87 30.11
CA ASN A 239 -15.76 -36.72 29.09
C ASN A 239 -14.71 -37.14 28.05
N LYS A 240 -14.39 -38.44 28.03
CA LYS A 240 -13.35 -39.05 27.16
C LYS A 240 -13.75 -39.19 25.68
N ASP A 241 -14.98 -38.86 25.30
CA ASP A 241 -15.53 -39.25 23.98
C ASP A 241 -15.35 -38.23 22.86
N LYS A 242 -14.55 -37.18 23.05
CA LYS A 242 -14.19 -36.25 21.96
C LYS A 242 -12.72 -35.85 22.07
N GLU A 243 -11.82 -36.79 21.79
CA GLU A 243 -10.50 -36.40 21.27
C GLU A 243 -10.76 -35.73 19.91
N GLN A 244 -10.96 -34.41 19.91
CA GLN A 244 -10.96 -33.63 18.67
C GLN A 244 -9.59 -33.83 18.01
N GLU A 245 -9.62 -34.37 16.79
CA GLU A 245 -8.50 -34.34 15.86
C GLU A 245 -7.90 -32.93 15.85
N PRO A 246 -6.57 -32.80 15.69
CA PRO A 246 -5.97 -31.48 15.58
C PRO A 246 -6.68 -30.72 14.46
N GLU A 247 -7.41 -29.66 14.80
CA GLU A 247 -7.92 -28.76 13.78
C GLU A 247 -6.70 -28.36 12.93
N PRO A 248 -6.75 -28.56 11.60
CA PRO A 248 -5.66 -28.14 10.73
C PRO A 248 -5.35 -26.69 11.05
N GLU A 249 -4.07 -26.32 11.07
CA GLU A 249 -3.69 -24.92 11.19
C GLU A 249 -4.58 -24.15 10.23
N LYS A 250 -5.38 -23.18 10.73
CA LYS A 250 -6.13 -22.28 9.85
C LYS A 250 -5.08 -21.48 9.09
N GLU A 251 -4.56 -22.05 8.02
CA GLU A 251 -3.77 -21.35 7.03
C GLU A 251 -4.68 -20.25 6.49
N MET A 252 -4.12 -19.05 6.40
CA MET A 252 -4.86 -17.93 5.86
C MET A 252 -5.25 -18.28 4.43
N THR A 253 -6.55 -18.27 4.11
CA THR A 253 -6.97 -18.70 2.77
C THR A 253 -6.34 -17.77 1.72
N PRO A 254 -5.80 -18.32 0.62
CA PRO A 254 -5.14 -17.52 -0.42
C PRO A 254 -6.07 -16.44 -1.01
N GLU A 255 -7.38 -16.66 -0.93
CA GLU A 255 -8.44 -15.72 -1.32
C GLU A 255 -8.51 -14.49 -0.41
N ARG A 256 -8.32 -14.65 0.90
CA ARG A 256 -8.26 -13.52 1.86
C ARG A 256 -7.00 -12.69 1.70
N TYR A 257 -5.88 -13.34 1.35
CA TYR A 257 -4.66 -12.61 1.01
C TYR A 257 -4.85 -11.79 -0.28
N ALA A 258 -5.42 -12.42 -1.31
CA ALA A 258 -5.59 -11.82 -2.64
C ALA A 258 -6.56 -10.62 -2.68
N THR A 259 -7.46 -10.52 -1.72
CA THR A 259 -8.42 -9.41 -1.59
C THR A 259 -7.86 -8.22 -0.79
N ASN A 260 -6.76 -8.42 -0.04
CA ASN A 260 -6.14 -7.38 0.78
C ASN A 260 -5.13 -6.56 -0.02
N GLN A 261 -5.57 -5.40 -0.54
CA GLN A 261 -4.72 -4.57 -1.39
C GLN A 261 -3.54 -3.93 -0.64
N LYS A 262 -3.71 -3.64 0.66
CA LYS A 262 -2.63 -3.10 1.51
C LYS A 262 -1.47 -4.08 1.66
N TRP A 263 -1.78 -5.37 1.74
CA TRP A 263 -0.78 -6.43 1.80
C TRP A 263 -0.07 -6.61 0.45
N GLY A 264 -0.83 -6.63 -0.65
CA GLY A 264 -0.27 -6.68 -2.00
C GLY A 264 0.64 -5.47 -2.32
N LEU A 265 0.26 -4.27 -1.87
CA LEU A 265 1.11 -3.08 -2.02
C LEU A 265 2.39 -3.20 -1.17
N CYS A 266 2.28 -3.70 0.06
CA CYS A 266 3.45 -3.96 0.90
C CYS A 266 4.43 -4.95 0.26
N GLU A 267 3.90 -6.04 -0.31
CA GLU A 267 4.69 -7.03 -1.04
C GLU A 267 5.43 -6.40 -2.22
N ALA A 268 4.73 -5.60 -3.04
CA ALA A 268 5.32 -4.93 -4.19
C ALA A 268 6.38 -3.88 -3.81
N LEU A 269 6.16 -3.11 -2.73
CA LEU A 269 7.13 -2.15 -2.22
C LEU A 269 8.44 -2.83 -1.79
N LEU A 270 8.34 -3.98 -1.12
CA LEU A 270 9.52 -4.78 -0.73
C LEU A 270 10.24 -5.37 -1.93
N HIS A 271 9.51 -5.75 -2.97
CA HIS A 271 10.06 -6.23 -4.23
C HIS A 271 10.82 -5.16 -5.02
N VAL A 272 10.28 -3.94 -5.07
CA VAL A 272 10.93 -2.78 -5.69
C VAL A 272 12.12 -2.29 -4.86
N GLY A 273 12.06 -2.52 -3.54
CA GLY A 273 13.09 -2.18 -2.57
C GLY A 273 12.83 -0.87 -1.82
N ASP A 274 11.63 -0.28 -1.88
CA ASP A 274 11.33 0.92 -1.11
C ASP A 274 10.96 0.58 0.34
N TRP A 275 11.99 0.47 1.17
CA TRP A 275 11.84 0.18 2.60
C TRP A 275 11.18 1.33 3.38
N ASN A 276 11.46 2.59 3.05
CA ASN A 276 10.99 3.71 3.86
C ASN A 276 9.46 3.80 3.78
N THR A 277 8.91 3.70 2.56
CA THR A 277 7.46 3.69 2.36
C THR A 277 6.83 2.42 2.92
N ALA A 278 7.47 1.26 2.75
CA ALA A 278 7.00 0.02 3.37
C ALA A 278 6.94 0.13 4.90
N GLN A 279 7.96 0.71 5.53
CA GLN A 279 7.99 0.91 6.98
C GLN A 279 6.87 1.85 7.46
N LEU A 280 6.58 2.92 6.70
CA LEU A 280 5.45 3.80 7.00
C LEU A 280 4.11 3.05 6.90
N LEU A 281 3.94 2.19 5.89
CA LEU A 281 2.75 1.35 5.75
C LEU A 281 2.62 0.35 6.89
N LEU A 282 3.73 -0.28 7.31
CA LEU A 282 3.75 -1.21 8.43
C LEU A 282 3.38 -0.53 9.76
N LYS A 283 3.83 0.71 9.98
CA LYS A 283 3.50 1.49 11.18
C LYS A 283 2.02 1.88 11.28
N LYS A 284 1.28 1.90 10.16
CA LYS A 284 -0.16 2.20 10.14
C LYS A 284 -1.03 0.99 10.47
N LEU A 285 -0.48 -0.22 10.34
CA LEU A 285 -1.20 -1.47 10.56
C LEU A 285 -0.84 -2.07 11.94
N PRO A 286 -1.66 -2.99 12.48
CA PRO A 286 -1.32 -3.66 13.73
C PRO A 286 0.05 -4.32 13.66
N GLU A 287 0.80 -4.25 14.76
CA GLU A 287 2.14 -4.82 14.85
C GLU A 287 2.12 -6.31 14.46
N GLN A 288 3.11 -6.73 13.66
CA GLN A 288 3.31 -8.11 13.19
C GLN A 288 2.19 -8.70 12.31
N SER A 289 1.02 -8.07 12.18
CA SER A 289 -0.11 -8.57 11.37
C SER A 289 0.28 -8.83 9.91
N VAL A 290 1.06 -7.92 9.32
CA VAL A 290 1.49 -8.02 7.92
C VAL A 290 2.56 -9.10 7.72
N MET A 291 3.50 -9.22 8.66
CA MET A 291 4.67 -10.11 8.55
C MET A 291 4.34 -11.58 8.80
N VAL A 292 3.20 -11.89 9.40
CA VAL A 292 2.70 -13.29 9.56
C VAL A 292 2.47 -13.98 8.21
N ASN A 293 2.33 -13.20 7.13
CA ASN A 293 2.09 -13.68 5.78
C ASN A 293 3.38 -14.07 5.10
N GLU A 294 3.43 -15.31 4.61
CA GLU A 294 4.63 -15.90 4.00
C GLU A 294 5.14 -15.14 2.76
N PRO A 295 4.32 -14.70 1.79
CA PRO A 295 4.82 -14.00 0.61
C PRO A 295 5.55 -12.69 0.95
N ILE A 296 4.98 -11.90 1.88
CA ILE A 296 5.55 -10.63 2.34
C ILE A 296 6.86 -10.89 3.11
N ALA A 297 6.84 -11.85 4.04
CA ALA A 297 8.04 -12.23 4.79
C ALA A 297 9.17 -12.69 3.85
N ARG A 298 8.87 -13.50 2.84
CA ARG A 298 9.85 -13.93 1.82
C ARG A 298 10.34 -12.77 0.94
N ALA A 299 9.48 -11.81 0.59
CA ALA A 299 9.89 -10.59 -0.12
C ALA A 299 10.90 -9.79 0.73
N MET A 300 10.62 -9.62 2.02
CA MET A 300 11.53 -8.97 2.95
C MET A 300 12.85 -9.75 3.15
N CYS A 301 12.80 -11.08 3.25
CA CYS A 301 13.99 -11.92 3.32
C CYS A 301 14.88 -11.78 2.08
N ARG A 302 14.28 -11.70 0.89
CA ARG A 302 15.02 -11.44 -0.37
C ARG A 302 15.71 -10.08 -0.35
N LEU A 303 15.01 -9.04 0.09
CA LEU A 303 15.58 -7.70 0.25
C LEU A 303 16.77 -7.71 1.23
N LEU A 304 16.58 -8.32 2.40
CA LEU A 304 17.63 -8.47 3.41
C LEU A 304 18.82 -9.27 2.89
N HIS A 305 18.60 -10.35 2.15
CA HIS A 305 19.67 -11.10 1.51
C HIS A 305 20.54 -10.23 0.62
N MET A 306 19.95 -9.37 -0.22
CA MET A 306 20.70 -8.46 -1.10
C MET A 306 21.47 -7.40 -0.30
N ILE A 307 20.87 -6.88 0.78
CA ILE A 307 21.46 -5.82 1.61
C ILE A 307 22.66 -6.34 2.41
N ILE A 308 22.57 -7.52 3.04
CA ILE A 308 23.62 -8.03 3.95
C ILE A 308 24.75 -8.75 3.22
N GLU A 309 24.53 -9.21 1.99
CA GLU A 309 25.46 -10.10 1.29
C GLU A 309 26.89 -9.55 1.16
N PRO A 310 27.13 -8.25 0.86
CA PRO A 310 28.49 -7.74 0.77
C PRO A 310 29.23 -7.79 2.12
N VAL A 311 28.58 -7.40 3.23
CA VAL A 311 29.19 -7.52 4.58
C VAL A 311 29.40 -8.98 4.95
N TYR A 312 28.41 -9.84 4.67
CA TYR A 312 28.50 -11.26 4.98
C TYR A 312 29.68 -11.92 4.24
N ARG A 313 29.90 -11.57 2.98
CA ARG A 313 31.08 -12.06 2.22
C ARG A 313 32.40 -11.49 2.72
N LEU A 314 32.41 -10.25 3.21
CA LEU A 314 33.62 -9.62 3.73
C LEU A 314 34.04 -10.23 5.08
N LYS A 315 33.08 -10.44 5.99
CA LYS A 315 33.32 -10.83 7.39
C LYS A 315 33.20 -12.32 7.66
N CYS A 316 32.28 -12.99 6.98
CA CYS A 316 31.99 -14.41 7.13
C CYS A 316 32.41 -15.19 5.88
N ALA A 317 33.46 -14.73 5.18
CA ALA A 317 33.97 -15.34 3.96
C ALA A 317 34.22 -16.83 4.18
N LEU A 318 33.64 -17.66 3.31
CA LEU A 318 34.09 -19.03 3.15
C LEU A 318 35.47 -19.01 2.47
N PRO A 319 36.30 -20.04 2.66
CA PRO A 319 37.59 -20.15 1.95
C PRO A 319 37.41 -19.89 0.45
N CYS A 320 38.40 -19.26 -0.19
CA CYS A 320 38.37 -18.85 -1.60
C CYS A 320 37.98 -19.96 -2.61
N ASN A 321 38.05 -21.23 -2.19
CA ASN A 321 37.66 -22.41 -2.95
C ASN A 321 36.14 -22.63 -3.07
N ILE A 322 35.32 -21.92 -2.29
CA ILE A 322 33.85 -22.06 -2.32
C ILE A 322 33.25 -20.85 -3.02
N LYS A 323 32.85 -21.04 -4.29
CA LYS A 323 32.15 -20.00 -5.07
C LYS A 323 30.73 -19.83 -4.53
N GLY A 324 30.43 -18.65 -3.98
CA GLY A 324 29.08 -18.28 -3.56
C GLY A 324 28.12 -18.12 -4.74
N ARG A 325 26.81 -18.26 -4.48
CA ARG A 325 25.76 -17.99 -5.48
C ARG A 325 25.87 -16.54 -5.99
N PRO A 326 25.83 -16.28 -7.31
CA PRO A 326 25.83 -14.92 -7.82
C PRO A 326 24.60 -14.15 -7.31
N ILE A 327 24.82 -12.88 -6.96
CA ILE A 327 23.76 -11.98 -6.50
C ILE A 327 23.11 -11.40 -7.74
N SER A 328 21.79 -11.55 -7.89
CA SER A 328 21.05 -10.76 -8.86
C SER A 328 20.78 -9.40 -8.25
N ASN A 329 21.37 -8.33 -8.79
CA ASN A 329 21.03 -6.95 -8.42
C ASN A 329 19.78 -6.50 -9.20
N GLY A 330 18.67 -7.24 -9.03
CA GLY A 330 17.41 -6.96 -9.71
C GLY A 330 16.58 -5.83 -9.10
N LEU A 331 17.15 -5.05 -8.17
CA LEU A 331 16.47 -3.95 -7.49
C LEU A 331 16.59 -2.64 -8.28
N SER A 332 15.60 -1.76 -8.12
CA SER A 332 15.66 -0.38 -8.61
C SER A 332 16.90 0.34 -8.10
N LYS A 333 17.44 1.28 -8.87
CA LYS A 333 18.62 2.09 -8.48
C LYS A 333 18.39 2.91 -7.19
N LEU A 334 17.13 3.13 -6.83
CA LEU A 334 16.71 3.85 -5.62
C LEU A 334 16.50 2.93 -4.41
N ALA A 335 16.66 1.62 -4.57
CA ALA A 335 16.63 0.69 -3.44
C ALA A 335 17.80 0.95 -2.48
N PRO A 336 17.68 0.58 -1.19
CA PRO A 336 18.75 0.69 -0.20
C PRO A 336 20.05 0.10 -0.74
N ALA A 337 21.10 0.93 -0.74
CA ALA A 337 22.39 0.48 -1.21
C ALA A 337 22.86 -0.74 -0.41
N PRO A 338 23.49 -1.74 -1.06
CA PRO A 338 24.08 -2.87 -0.36
C PRO A 338 25.03 -2.40 0.73
N VAL A 339 24.92 -2.99 1.90
CA VAL A 339 25.69 -2.56 3.07
C VAL A 339 27.13 -3.04 2.92
N THR A 340 28.10 -2.13 3.08
CA THR A 340 29.54 -2.44 3.01
C THR A 340 30.25 -2.33 4.37
N THR A 341 29.61 -1.72 5.37
CA THR A 341 30.21 -1.42 6.68
C THR A 341 29.27 -1.84 7.81
N ILE A 342 29.82 -2.23 8.97
CA ILE A 342 29.04 -2.62 10.16
C ILE A 342 28.12 -1.49 10.64
N ALA A 343 28.55 -0.23 10.58
CA ALA A 343 27.69 0.91 10.92
C ALA A 343 26.45 1.02 10.01
N LYS A 344 26.63 0.78 8.70
CA LYS A 344 25.52 0.77 7.74
C LYS A 344 24.60 -0.45 7.94
N LEU A 345 25.14 -1.58 8.40
CA LEU A 345 24.36 -2.77 8.75
C LEU A 345 23.39 -2.46 9.87
N ARG A 346 23.88 -1.80 10.92
CA ARG A 346 23.09 -1.34 12.06
C ARG A 346 21.95 -0.43 11.63
N ASN A 347 22.23 0.57 10.79
CA ASN A 347 21.21 1.57 10.43
C ASN A 347 20.17 1.05 9.43
N HIS A 348 20.55 0.17 8.50
CA HIS A 348 19.65 -0.27 7.42
C HIS A 348 19.09 -1.68 7.61
N ALA A 349 19.90 -2.65 8.05
CA ALA A 349 19.46 -4.05 8.13
C ALA A 349 18.83 -4.41 9.47
N PHE A 350 19.32 -3.89 10.60
CA PHE A 350 18.77 -4.25 11.91
C PHE A 350 17.31 -3.85 12.10
N PRO A 351 16.86 -2.63 11.72
CA PRO A 351 15.44 -2.28 11.79
C PRO A 351 14.55 -3.18 10.94
N MET A 352 15.07 -3.64 9.80
CA MET A 352 14.37 -4.60 8.93
C MET A 352 14.25 -5.96 9.64
N PHE A 353 15.31 -6.50 10.23
CA PHE A 353 15.24 -7.76 10.98
C PHE A 353 14.26 -7.68 12.17
N ILE A 354 14.25 -6.56 12.90
CA ILE A 354 13.31 -6.33 14.01
C ILE A 354 11.87 -6.29 13.50
N ALA A 355 11.62 -5.60 12.38
CA ALA A 355 10.28 -5.54 11.79
C ALA A 355 9.81 -6.91 11.25
N LEU A 356 10.69 -7.70 10.65
CA LEU A 356 10.40 -9.07 10.20
C LEU A 356 10.03 -9.98 11.38
N GLY A 357 10.72 -9.79 12.52
CA GLY A 357 10.40 -10.44 13.77
C GLY A 357 10.41 -11.98 13.70
N PRO A 358 9.41 -12.68 14.25
CA PRO A 358 9.34 -14.14 14.27
C PRO A 358 9.26 -14.80 12.88
N SER A 359 8.87 -14.04 11.85
CA SER A 359 8.69 -14.55 10.49
C SER A 359 10.00 -14.83 9.75
N LEU A 360 11.15 -14.57 10.37
CA LEU A 360 12.46 -14.94 9.85
C LEU A 360 12.63 -16.47 9.69
N HIS A 361 11.82 -17.29 10.38
CA HIS A 361 11.81 -18.75 10.21
C HIS A 361 11.49 -19.23 8.78
N TYR A 362 10.79 -18.42 7.96
CA TYR A 362 10.49 -18.76 6.57
C TYR A 362 11.74 -18.88 5.68
N ASP A 363 12.86 -18.26 6.08
CA ASP A 363 14.15 -18.37 5.41
C ASP A 363 15.27 -18.73 6.40
N SER A 364 15.49 -20.03 6.57
CA SER A 364 16.54 -20.55 7.44
C SER A 364 17.94 -20.14 6.98
N VAL A 365 18.15 -19.90 5.69
CA VAL A 365 19.46 -19.47 5.15
C VAL A 365 19.77 -18.07 5.64
N LEU A 366 18.80 -17.16 5.57
CA LEU A 366 18.94 -15.80 6.09
C LEU A 366 19.21 -15.80 7.60
N LEU A 367 18.48 -16.62 8.36
CA LEU A 367 18.70 -16.78 9.81
C LEU A 367 20.15 -17.21 10.11
N TYR A 368 20.68 -18.22 9.41
CA TYR A 368 22.07 -18.64 9.61
C TYR A 368 23.09 -17.57 9.21
N LYS A 369 22.84 -16.81 8.13
CA LYS A 369 23.71 -15.69 7.75
C LYS A 369 23.74 -14.64 8.85
N LEU A 370 22.58 -14.29 9.42
CA LEU A 370 22.48 -13.34 10.53
C LEU A 370 23.19 -13.85 11.78
N LEU A 371 22.97 -15.10 12.19
CA LEU A 371 23.61 -15.71 13.36
C LEU A 371 25.15 -15.68 13.23
N ARG A 372 25.68 -16.09 12.08
CA ARG A 372 27.13 -16.05 11.81
C ARG A 372 27.69 -14.63 11.85
N LEU A 373 26.99 -13.69 11.21
CA LEU A 373 27.39 -12.29 11.17
C LEU A 373 27.46 -11.69 12.58
N VAL A 374 26.39 -11.87 13.37
CA VAL A 374 26.30 -11.42 14.76
C VAL A 374 27.39 -12.06 15.62
N ARG A 375 27.62 -13.36 15.47
CA ARG A 375 28.70 -14.07 16.18
C ARG A 375 30.06 -13.50 15.83
N THR A 376 30.38 -13.33 14.55
CA THR A 376 31.66 -12.74 14.12
C THR A 376 31.84 -11.34 14.69
N ILE A 377 30.81 -10.51 14.66
CA ILE A 377 30.84 -9.15 15.23
C ILE A 377 31.16 -9.18 16.74
N LEU A 378 30.48 -10.02 17.52
CA LEU A 378 30.70 -10.10 18.97
C LEU A 378 32.09 -10.65 19.32
N THR A 379 32.58 -11.62 18.56
CA THR A 379 33.93 -12.17 18.73
C THR A 379 35.01 -11.13 18.37
N GLU A 380 34.82 -10.36 17.30
CA GLU A 380 35.75 -9.26 16.94
C GLU A 380 35.77 -8.16 18.01
N MET A 381 34.64 -7.93 18.70
CA MET A 381 34.56 -7.02 19.85
C MET A 381 35.19 -7.58 21.13
N ASN A 382 35.62 -8.84 21.13
CA ASN A 382 36.22 -9.56 22.28
C ASN A 382 35.37 -9.45 23.57
N VAL A 383 34.05 -9.61 23.41
CA VAL A 383 33.09 -9.53 24.52
C VAL A 383 33.01 -10.87 25.25
N ASP A 384 33.07 -10.80 26.58
CA ASP A 384 32.87 -11.93 27.46
C ASP A 384 31.82 -11.60 28.54
N PRO A 385 31.25 -12.61 29.24
CA PRO A 385 30.28 -12.37 30.31
C PRO A 385 30.77 -11.45 31.45
N SER A 386 32.09 -11.33 31.61
CA SER A 386 32.74 -10.45 32.61
C SER A 386 33.32 -9.17 32.00
N ASN A 387 33.35 -9.05 30.67
CA ASN A 387 33.97 -7.94 29.94
C ASN A 387 32.98 -7.39 28.89
N PRO A 388 31.94 -6.63 29.31
CA PRO A 388 31.07 -5.93 28.38
C PRO A 388 31.84 -4.80 27.65
N PRO A 389 31.35 -4.33 26.49
CA PRO A 389 31.98 -3.22 25.77
C PRO A 389 32.04 -1.96 26.64
N ALA A 390 33.12 -1.18 26.50
CA ALA A 390 33.32 0.05 27.25
C ALA A 390 32.20 1.08 26.97
N THR A 391 31.73 1.74 28.02
CA THR A 391 30.65 2.73 27.98
C THR A 391 31.03 3.93 27.10
N GLY A 392 30.21 4.22 26.09
CA GLY A 392 30.38 5.34 25.14
C GLY A 392 31.04 4.97 23.80
N ALA A 393 31.44 3.71 23.58
CA ALA A 393 31.94 3.26 22.28
C ALA A 393 30.79 2.99 21.29
N GLU A 394 31.00 3.19 19.98
CA GLU A 394 30.03 2.77 18.94
C GLU A 394 29.66 1.27 19.05
N ASN A 395 30.61 0.48 19.59
CA ASN A 395 30.47 -0.93 19.89
C ASN A 395 29.40 -1.21 20.96
N GLU A 396 29.15 -0.30 21.91
CA GLU A 396 28.12 -0.47 22.94
C GLU A 396 26.71 -0.47 22.33
N LEU A 397 26.44 0.48 21.41
CA LEU A 397 25.16 0.54 20.71
C LEU A 397 24.91 -0.72 19.87
N LEU A 398 25.94 -1.18 19.16
CA LEU A 398 25.87 -2.40 18.36
C LEU A 398 25.57 -3.62 19.23
N TYR A 399 26.17 -3.71 20.42
CA TYR A 399 25.94 -4.78 21.39
C TYR A 399 24.49 -4.85 21.86
N TYR A 400 23.89 -3.72 22.23
CA TYR A 400 22.47 -3.67 22.64
C TYR A 400 21.49 -3.88 21.49
N ASP A 401 21.83 -3.43 20.28
CA ASP A 401 21.00 -3.71 19.11
C ASP A 401 20.98 -5.20 18.76
N ILE A 402 22.11 -5.92 18.94
CA ILE A 402 22.14 -7.37 18.79
C ILE A 402 21.23 -8.05 19.81
N ILE A 403 21.23 -7.60 21.08
CA ILE A 403 20.27 -8.10 22.09
C ILE A 403 18.83 -7.88 21.61
N SER A 404 18.54 -6.71 21.04
CA SER A 404 17.21 -6.38 20.53
C SER A 404 16.79 -7.29 19.36
N ILE A 405 17.71 -7.66 18.48
CA ILE A 405 17.46 -8.61 17.38
C ILE A 405 17.27 -10.04 17.91
N LEU A 406 18.04 -10.43 18.94
CA LEU A 406 17.88 -11.72 19.60
C LEU A 406 16.47 -11.87 20.18
N ASP A 407 15.98 -10.83 20.85
CA ASP A 407 14.66 -10.76 21.48
C ASP A 407 13.52 -10.69 20.46
N ALA A 408 13.63 -9.80 19.46
CA ALA A 408 12.54 -9.52 18.52
C ALA A 408 12.40 -10.55 17.39
N ALA A 409 13.50 -11.13 16.90
CA ALA A 409 13.50 -11.95 15.69
C ALA A 409 14.06 -13.36 15.88
N ILE A 410 15.28 -13.51 16.42
CA ILE A 410 15.99 -14.79 16.43
C ILE A 410 15.34 -15.82 17.37
N LEU A 411 15.13 -15.47 18.65
CA LEU A 411 14.51 -16.38 19.62
C LEU A 411 13.05 -16.70 19.25
N PRO A 412 12.22 -15.73 18.83
CA PRO A 412 10.89 -16.04 18.32
C PRO A 412 10.88 -16.94 17.08
N SER A 413 11.84 -16.80 16.18
CA SER A 413 11.97 -17.66 15.00
C SER A 413 12.28 -19.11 15.39
N LEU A 414 13.11 -19.32 16.42
CA LEU A 414 13.38 -20.67 16.93
C LEU A 414 12.09 -21.36 17.39
N SER A 415 11.14 -20.62 17.99
CA SER A 415 9.84 -21.17 18.39
C SER A 415 8.99 -21.66 17.21
N TYR A 416 9.26 -21.19 15.99
CA TYR A 416 8.60 -21.62 14.75
C TYR A 416 9.32 -22.77 14.01
N MET A 417 10.51 -23.16 14.44
CA MET A 417 11.29 -24.18 13.74
C MET A 417 11.10 -25.54 14.42
N ASP A 418 10.59 -26.53 13.68
CA ASP A 418 10.43 -27.88 14.21
C ASP A 418 11.77 -28.63 14.24
N CYS A 419 12.12 -29.24 15.37
CA CYS A 419 13.26 -30.17 15.49
C CYS A 419 14.62 -29.58 15.06
N ASN A 420 14.91 -28.31 15.35
CA ASN A 420 16.12 -27.62 14.88
C ASN A 420 17.18 -27.41 15.97
N CYS A 421 17.78 -28.49 16.48
CA CYS A 421 18.83 -28.44 17.49
C CYS A 421 20.06 -27.63 17.04
N CYS A 422 20.42 -27.73 15.76
CA CYS A 422 21.59 -27.03 15.21
C CYS A 422 21.46 -25.49 15.30
N VAL A 423 20.25 -24.97 15.08
CA VAL A 423 19.97 -23.54 15.19
C VAL A 423 20.06 -23.11 16.66
N ALA A 424 19.51 -23.92 17.58
CA ALA A 424 19.59 -23.64 19.01
C ALA A 424 21.04 -23.59 19.52
N GLU A 425 21.92 -24.48 19.05
CA GLU A 425 23.34 -24.47 19.37
C GLU A 425 24.06 -23.22 18.84
N GLU A 426 23.78 -22.80 17.60
CA GLU A 426 24.35 -21.55 17.06
C GLU A 426 23.83 -20.32 17.83
N ILE A 427 22.55 -20.28 18.21
CA ILE A 427 22.01 -19.22 19.07
C ILE A 427 22.72 -19.23 20.43
N TRP A 428 22.89 -20.40 21.04
CA TRP A 428 23.60 -20.53 22.32
C TRP A 428 25.05 -20.04 22.23
N SER A 429 25.72 -20.30 21.11
CA SER A 429 27.08 -19.82 20.85
C SER A 429 27.22 -18.29 20.93
N ILE A 430 26.13 -17.57 20.68
CA ILE A 430 26.01 -16.11 20.78
C ILE A 430 25.54 -15.72 22.18
N VAL A 431 24.45 -16.30 22.67
CA VAL A 431 23.82 -15.93 23.95
C VAL A 431 24.78 -16.13 25.11
N LYS A 432 25.65 -17.16 25.07
CA LYS A 432 26.64 -17.42 26.13
C LYS A 432 27.68 -16.31 26.32
N LEU A 433 27.89 -15.44 25.33
CA LEU A 433 28.80 -14.29 25.42
C LEU A 433 28.23 -13.16 26.29
N TYR A 434 26.92 -13.21 26.60
CA TYR A 434 26.25 -12.21 27.41
C TYR A 434 26.28 -12.57 28.91
N PRO A 435 26.37 -11.56 29.80
CA PRO A 435 26.25 -11.77 31.25
C PRO A 435 24.96 -12.48 31.64
N TYR A 436 24.98 -13.17 32.77
CA TYR A 436 23.84 -13.94 33.30
C TYR A 436 22.52 -13.15 33.30
N GLN A 437 22.54 -11.89 33.74
CA GLN A 437 21.35 -11.06 33.87
C GLN A 437 20.65 -10.82 32.52
N PHE A 438 21.42 -10.49 31.48
CA PHE A 438 20.87 -10.30 30.13
C PHE A 438 20.29 -11.60 29.55
N ARG A 439 20.96 -12.74 29.77
CA ARG A 439 20.47 -14.05 29.31
C ARG A 439 19.12 -14.40 29.94
N TYR A 440 19.00 -14.25 31.26
CA TYR A 440 17.74 -14.55 31.95
C TYR A 440 16.64 -13.54 31.63
N SER A 441 16.99 -12.28 31.37
CA SER A 441 16.05 -11.30 30.84
C SER A 441 15.50 -11.73 29.47
N LEU A 442 16.36 -12.18 28.55
CA LEU A 442 15.95 -12.70 27.25
C LEU A 442 15.03 -13.93 27.40
N TYR A 443 15.38 -14.88 28.28
CA TYR A 443 14.54 -16.05 28.51
C TYR A 443 13.19 -15.72 29.15
N ALA A 444 13.14 -14.73 30.04
CA ALA A 444 11.90 -14.27 30.64
C ALA A 444 10.96 -13.68 29.59
N ARG A 445 11.48 -12.80 28.71
CA ARG A 445 10.71 -12.23 27.59
C ARG A 445 10.27 -13.30 26.60
N TRP A 446 11.17 -14.21 26.26
CA TRP A 446 10.87 -15.33 25.35
C TRP A 446 9.72 -16.21 25.87
N LYS A 447 9.67 -16.45 27.18
CA LYS A 447 8.63 -17.26 27.82
C LYS A 447 7.28 -16.54 27.90
N ASN A 448 7.27 -15.25 28.20
CA ASN A 448 6.06 -14.52 28.58
C ASN A 448 5.48 -13.69 27.43
N ASP A 449 6.33 -13.04 26.62
CA ASP A 449 5.94 -11.99 25.68
C ASP A 449 5.93 -12.51 24.24
N THR A 450 6.96 -13.26 23.83
CA THR A 450 7.13 -13.73 22.44
C THR A 450 5.90 -14.47 21.91
N PHE A 451 5.30 -15.34 22.73
CA PHE A 451 4.15 -16.11 22.29
C PHE A 451 2.90 -15.25 22.10
N GLN A 452 2.84 -14.04 22.66
CA GLN A 452 1.70 -13.13 22.51
C GLN A 452 1.79 -12.28 21.24
N LEU A 453 2.95 -12.29 20.55
CA LEU A 453 3.20 -11.46 19.36
C LEU A 453 2.35 -11.85 18.14
N GLN A 454 2.11 -13.16 17.94
CA GLN A 454 1.42 -13.67 16.76
C GLN A 454 0.45 -14.80 17.14
N PRO A 455 -0.78 -14.84 16.58
CA PRO A 455 -1.76 -15.91 16.86
C PRO A 455 -1.22 -17.32 16.60
N LYS A 456 -0.42 -17.47 15.53
CA LYS A 456 0.23 -18.75 15.17
C LYS A 456 1.18 -19.25 16.28
N LEU A 457 1.97 -18.36 16.89
CA LEU A 457 2.84 -18.71 18.03
C LEU A 457 2.04 -19.15 19.26
N ILE A 458 0.91 -18.49 19.56
CA ILE A 458 0.02 -18.87 20.67
C ILE A 458 -0.46 -20.32 20.49
N ARG A 459 -0.99 -20.64 19.30
CA ARG A 459 -1.47 -22.00 18.98
C ARG A 459 -0.35 -23.03 19.06
N ARG A 460 0.82 -22.70 18.50
CA ARG A 460 2.00 -23.57 18.51
C ARG A 460 2.45 -23.90 19.93
N ARG A 461 2.48 -22.92 20.84
CA ARG A 461 2.75 -23.15 22.27
C ARG A 461 1.75 -24.13 22.88
N GLY A 462 0.45 -23.96 22.61
CA GLY A 462 -0.59 -24.87 23.08
C GLY A 462 -0.40 -26.30 22.56
N ASN A 463 -0.08 -26.45 21.27
CA ASN A 463 0.18 -27.74 20.64
C ASN A 463 1.43 -28.41 21.22
N ALA A 464 2.53 -27.68 21.37
CA ALA A 464 3.74 -28.18 22.02
C ALA A 464 3.45 -28.64 23.46
N GLN A 465 2.70 -27.86 24.25
CA GLN A 465 2.30 -28.26 25.60
C GLN A 465 1.43 -29.53 25.62
N LYS A 466 0.49 -29.67 24.68
CA LYS A 466 -0.34 -30.88 24.52
C LYS A 466 0.53 -32.10 24.21
N GLN A 467 1.47 -31.97 23.26
CA GLN A 467 2.40 -33.03 22.87
C GLN A 467 3.33 -33.42 24.02
N ILE A 468 3.91 -32.45 24.72
CA ILE A 468 4.74 -32.69 25.91
C ILE A 468 3.94 -33.44 26.98
N LYS A 469 2.71 -33.01 27.32
CA LYS A 469 1.85 -33.72 28.27
C LYS A 469 1.55 -35.16 27.82
N ALA A 470 1.30 -35.37 26.52
CA ALA A 470 1.03 -36.69 25.97
C ALA A 470 2.25 -37.62 26.04
N LEU A 471 3.45 -37.12 25.72
CA LEU A 471 4.70 -37.87 25.86
C LEU A 471 5.00 -38.19 27.32
N MET A 472 4.88 -37.20 28.22
CA MET A 472 5.16 -37.38 29.65
C MET A 472 4.27 -38.45 30.31
N LYS A 473 3.01 -38.60 29.86
CA LYS A 473 2.11 -39.68 30.32
C LYS A 473 2.56 -41.08 29.91
N ARG A 474 3.40 -41.20 28.87
CA ARG A 474 3.86 -42.46 28.29
C ARG A 474 5.27 -42.82 28.74
N VAL A 475 5.97 -41.97 29.51
CA VAL A 475 7.33 -42.24 29.98
C VAL A 475 7.32 -43.38 31.00
N SER A 476 8.07 -44.44 30.72
CA SER A 476 8.35 -45.57 31.60
C SER A 476 9.84 -45.91 31.60
N LYS A 477 10.29 -46.76 32.54
CA LYS A 477 11.69 -47.22 32.58
C LYS A 477 12.09 -47.93 31.28
N GLU A 478 11.16 -48.68 30.68
CA GLU A 478 11.38 -49.51 29.49
C GLU A 478 11.49 -48.67 28.20
N ASN A 479 10.78 -47.55 28.10
CA ASN A 479 10.75 -46.71 26.90
C ASN A 479 11.45 -45.34 27.07
N SER A 480 12.25 -45.19 28.13
CA SER A 480 12.97 -43.96 28.47
C SER A 480 13.83 -43.41 27.31
N LYS A 481 14.55 -44.26 26.58
CA LYS A 481 15.38 -43.86 25.43
C LYS A 481 14.57 -43.34 24.22
N PRO A 482 13.58 -44.10 23.68
CA PRO A 482 12.79 -43.61 22.55
C PRO A 482 11.94 -42.38 22.92
N VAL A 483 11.32 -42.34 24.10
CA VAL A 483 10.56 -41.16 24.54
C VAL A 483 11.49 -39.97 24.80
N GLY A 484 12.68 -40.20 25.35
CA GLY A 484 13.71 -39.15 25.52
C GLY A 484 14.13 -38.52 24.19
N ARG A 485 14.26 -39.30 23.11
CA ARG A 485 14.52 -38.78 21.76
C ARG A 485 13.35 -37.95 21.22
N LEU A 486 12.11 -38.33 21.52
CA LEU A 486 10.93 -37.56 21.12
C LEU A 486 10.84 -36.24 21.88
N ILE A 487 11.10 -36.26 23.19
CA ILE A 487 11.15 -35.05 24.03
C ILE A 487 12.27 -34.12 23.56
N GLY A 488 13.44 -34.64 23.20
CA GLY A 488 14.55 -33.81 22.69
C GLY A 488 14.31 -33.21 21.30
N LYS A 489 13.30 -33.69 20.56
CA LYS A 489 12.89 -33.14 19.25
C LYS A 489 11.82 -32.06 19.37
N LEU A 490 10.98 -32.13 20.41
CA LEU A 490 9.99 -31.10 20.77
C LEU A 490 10.69 -29.92 21.43
#